data_AF-A0A381Y4T2-F1
#
_entry.id   AF-A0A381Y4T2-F1
#
_cell.length_a   1.000
_cell.length_b   1.000
_cell.length_c   1.000
_cell.angle_alpha   90.00
_cell.angle_beta   90.00
_cell.angle_gamma   90.00
#
_symmetry.space_group_name_H-M   'P 1'
#
loop_
_entity.id
_entity.type
_entity.pdbx_description
1 polymer ?
#
loop_
_entity_poly.entity_id
_entity_poly.type
_entity_poly.pdbx_seq_one_letter_code
_entity_poly.pdbx_strand_id
1 'polypeptide(L)'
;MKNLDRRQFLGTIAKPAAVASVVMTNPTLMAKALSKIKSATGNPKDIARDESYWREIQQGYTADRGLINLNNGGVSPAPTVVQEALKRHLDFSNTSPAYSMWRILEPQKETVRKRMARFFNCDTEEIALTRNASEGLQICQNGFDLEAGDEVLTTTQDYGRMISTFKQRECRDGIVMKQFKIPVPAENENEIVRLFEKNITPKTKLILMCHMINITG
;
A
#
# COMPACT_ATOMS: atom_id res chain seq x y z
N MET A 1 -36.86 -9.68 -35.51
CA MET A 1 -36.37 -10.26 -34.24
C MET A 1 -36.24 -11.76 -34.42
N LYS A 2 -35.02 -12.30 -34.55
CA LYS A 2 -34.78 -13.74 -34.74
C LYS A 2 -34.72 -14.44 -33.38
N ASN A 3 -35.51 -15.50 -33.22
CA ASN A 3 -35.60 -16.31 -32.00
C ASN A 3 -34.25 -16.97 -31.68
N LEU A 4 -33.68 -16.63 -30.52
CA LEU A 4 -32.50 -17.30 -29.97
C LEU A 4 -32.90 -18.65 -29.37
N ASP A 5 -32.22 -19.71 -29.79
CA ASP A 5 -32.43 -21.08 -29.32
C ASP A 5 -31.96 -21.23 -27.85
N ARG A 6 -32.78 -21.89 -27.04
CA ARG A 6 -32.59 -22.13 -25.61
C ARG A 6 -31.29 -22.89 -25.31
N ARG A 7 -30.83 -23.74 -26.24
CA ARG A 7 -29.54 -24.46 -26.14
C ARG A 7 -28.33 -23.58 -26.43
N GLN A 8 -28.44 -22.60 -27.33
CA GLN A 8 -27.38 -21.61 -27.57
C GLN A 8 -27.24 -20.63 -26.40
N PHE A 9 -28.35 -20.25 -25.76
CA PHE A 9 -28.32 -19.39 -24.57
C PHE A 9 -27.61 -20.06 -23.39
N LEU A 10 -27.91 -21.33 -23.09
CA LEU A 10 -27.26 -22.07 -22.01
C LEU A 10 -25.77 -22.38 -22.29
N GLY A 11 -25.41 -22.63 -23.55
CA GLY A 11 -24.00 -22.81 -23.95
C GLY A 11 -23.15 -21.54 -23.82
N THR A 12 -23.78 -20.37 -23.84
CA THR A 12 -23.11 -19.06 -23.72
C THR A 12 -22.91 -18.66 -22.25
N ILE A 13 -23.73 -19.17 -21.33
CA ILE A 13 -23.64 -18.90 -19.89
C ILE A 13 -22.75 -19.93 -19.17
N ALA A 14 -22.66 -21.16 -19.67
CA ALA A 14 -21.85 -22.22 -19.04
C ALA A 14 -20.33 -22.04 -19.25
N LYS A 15 -19.89 -21.49 -20.39
CA LYS A 15 -18.46 -21.31 -20.70
C LYS A 15 -17.76 -20.23 -19.86
N PRO A 16 -18.34 -19.06 -19.58
CA PRO A 16 -17.68 -18.03 -18.75
C PRO A 16 -17.54 -18.45 -17.27
N ALA A 17 -18.53 -19.16 -16.73
CA ALA A 17 -18.54 -19.56 -15.32
C ALA A 17 -17.46 -20.61 -14.98
N ALA A 18 -17.20 -21.54 -15.90
CA ALA A 18 -16.12 -22.54 -15.74
C ALA A 18 -14.72 -21.93 -15.87
N VAL A 19 -14.56 -20.88 -16.70
CA VAL A 19 -13.26 -20.18 -16.83
C VAL A 19 -12.97 -19.32 -15.61
N ALA A 20 -13.97 -18.63 -15.04
CA ALA A 20 -13.80 -17.81 -13.85
C ALA A 20 -13.41 -18.61 -12.59
N SER A 21 -13.86 -19.86 -12.49
CA SER A 21 -13.58 -20.74 -11.34
C SER A 21 -12.21 -21.43 -11.40
N VAL A 22 -11.69 -21.74 -12.60
CA VAL A 22 -10.35 -22.35 -12.79
C VAL A 22 -9.22 -21.32 -12.62
N VAL A 23 -9.47 -20.03 -12.86
CA VAL A 23 -8.48 -18.96 -12.71
C VAL A 23 -8.10 -18.70 -11.25
N MET A 24 -9.00 -18.96 -10.29
CA MET A 24 -8.75 -18.64 -8.88
C MET A 24 -7.87 -19.64 -8.13
N THR A 25 -7.62 -20.85 -8.68
CA THR A 25 -6.88 -21.91 -7.97
C THR A 25 -5.55 -22.29 -8.61
N ASN A 26 -5.21 -21.75 -9.80
CA ASN A 26 -4.03 -22.17 -10.52
C ASN A 26 -2.89 -21.11 -10.48
N PRO A 27 -1.80 -21.35 -9.74
CA PRO A 27 -0.67 -20.40 -9.65
C PRO A 27 -0.02 -20.10 -11.01
N THR A 28 -0.19 -20.98 -12.02
CA THR A 28 0.30 -20.73 -13.39
C THR A 28 -0.49 -19.66 -14.15
N LEU A 29 -1.79 -19.51 -13.87
CA LEU A 29 -2.62 -18.47 -14.50
C LEU A 29 -2.29 -17.08 -13.94
N MET A 30 -1.97 -17.00 -12.65
CA MET A 30 -1.47 -15.77 -12.05
C MET A 30 -0.06 -15.41 -12.51
N ALA A 31 0.84 -16.39 -12.65
CA ALA A 31 2.16 -16.16 -13.24
C ALA A 31 2.05 -15.65 -14.69
N LYS A 32 1.08 -16.16 -15.47
CA LYS A 32 0.74 -15.65 -16.81
C LYS A 32 0.18 -14.22 -16.76
N ALA A 33 -0.76 -13.91 -15.87
CA ALA A 33 -1.27 -12.55 -15.67
C ALA A 33 -0.16 -11.57 -15.28
N LEU A 34 0.71 -11.94 -14.33
CA LEU A 34 1.87 -11.15 -13.91
C LEU A 34 2.89 -10.97 -15.05
N SER A 35 3.08 -11.98 -15.90
CA SER A 35 3.97 -11.90 -17.07
C SER A 35 3.43 -10.94 -18.13
N LYS A 36 2.11 -10.93 -18.36
CA LYS A 36 1.45 -9.99 -19.27
C LYS A 36 1.42 -8.55 -18.76
N ILE A 37 1.26 -8.36 -17.45
CA ILE A 37 1.35 -7.04 -16.80
C ILE A 37 2.77 -6.48 -16.98
N LYS A 38 3.81 -7.31 -16.81
CA LYS A 38 5.20 -6.92 -17.06
C LYS A 38 5.51 -6.62 -18.53
N SER A 39 4.70 -7.11 -19.47
CA SER A 39 4.86 -6.89 -20.91
C SER A 39 3.98 -5.78 -21.46
N ALA A 40 3.27 -5.02 -20.62
CA ALA A 40 2.49 -3.87 -21.07
C ALA A 40 3.43 -2.77 -21.56
N THR A 41 3.71 -2.76 -22.86
CA THR A 41 4.52 -1.75 -23.53
C THR A 41 3.59 -0.79 -24.26
N GLY A 42 3.64 0.50 -23.94
CA GLY A 42 2.81 1.50 -24.61
C GLY A 42 2.72 2.80 -23.84
N ASN A 43 1.97 3.75 -24.40
CA ASN A 43 1.68 5.01 -23.74
C ASN A 43 0.79 4.75 -22.50
N PRO A 44 1.15 5.23 -21.29
CA PRO A 44 0.35 5.06 -20.09
C PRO A 44 -1.10 5.53 -20.22
N LYS A 45 -1.36 6.59 -21.00
CA LYS A 45 -2.72 7.11 -21.23
C LYS A 45 -3.60 6.15 -22.02
N ASP A 46 -2.99 5.40 -22.94
CA ASP A 46 -3.71 4.43 -23.76
C ASP A 46 -3.96 3.15 -22.95
N ILE A 47 -2.97 2.68 -22.19
CA ILE A 47 -3.12 1.54 -21.28
C ILE A 47 -4.19 1.84 -20.21
N ALA A 48 -4.23 3.06 -19.69
CA ALA A 48 -5.26 3.47 -18.73
C ALA A 48 -6.69 3.36 -19.28
N ARG A 49 -6.87 3.36 -20.60
CA ARG A 49 -8.16 3.22 -21.28
C ARG A 49 -8.43 1.81 -21.80
N ASP A 50 -7.47 0.89 -21.69
CA ASP A 50 -7.62 -0.49 -22.14
C ASP A 50 -8.38 -1.33 -21.12
N GLU A 51 -9.69 -1.43 -21.29
CA GLU A 51 -10.57 -2.25 -20.46
C GLU A 51 -10.20 -3.74 -20.48
N SER A 52 -9.63 -4.26 -21.58
CA SER A 52 -9.25 -5.67 -21.65
C SER A 52 -8.06 -5.95 -20.73
N TYR A 53 -7.10 -5.03 -20.70
CA TYR A 53 -5.97 -5.07 -19.79
C TYR A 53 -6.40 -5.00 -18.32
N TRP A 54 -7.21 -4.00 -17.96
CA TRP A 54 -7.67 -3.83 -16.57
C TRP A 54 -8.61 -4.94 -16.12
N ARG A 55 -9.39 -5.53 -17.03
CA ARG A 55 -10.21 -6.70 -16.73
C ARG A 55 -9.36 -7.89 -16.32
N GLU A 56 -8.22 -8.12 -16.97
CA GLU A 56 -7.29 -9.20 -16.59
C GLU A 56 -6.72 -8.97 -15.18
N ILE A 57 -6.32 -7.73 -14.86
CA ILE A 57 -5.86 -7.35 -13.51
C ILE A 57 -6.98 -7.55 -12.48
N GLN A 58 -8.20 -7.13 -12.81
CA GLN A 58 -9.35 -7.23 -11.93
C GLN A 58 -9.61 -8.69 -11.51
N GLN A 59 -9.47 -9.65 -12.43
CA GLN A 59 -9.62 -11.09 -12.13
C GLN A 59 -8.60 -11.62 -11.10
N GLY A 60 -7.50 -10.89 -10.84
CA GLY A 60 -6.52 -11.23 -9.82
C GLY A 60 -6.99 -10.98 -8.37
N TYR A 61 -8.21 -10.49 -8.16
CA TYR A 61 -8.79 -10.19 -6.85
C TYR A 61 -10.06 -10.98 -6.59
N THR A 62 -10.26 -11.40 -5.35
CA THR A 62 -11.48 -12.07 -4.86
C THR A 62 -12.60 -11.09 -4.47
N ALA A 63 -12.50 -9.82 -4.89
CA ALA A 63 -13.45 -8.78 -4.51
C ALA A 63 -14.86 -9.06 -5.05
N ASP A 64 -15.88 -8.73 -4.26
CA ASP A 64 -17.28 -8.81 -4.67
C ASP A 64 -17.53 -7.89 -5.89
N ARG A 65 -18.15 -8.45 -6.93
CA ARG A 65 -18.49 -7.73 -8.18
C ARG A 65 -19.87 -7.08 -8.13
N GLY A 66 -20.66 -7.34 -7.10
CA GLY A 66 -21.94 -6.68 -6.85
C GLY A 66 -21.79 -5.28 -6.25
N LEU A 67 -20.62 -4.94 -5.71
CA LEU A 67 -20.33 -3.65 -5.09
C LEU A 67 -19.25 -2.89 -5.87
N ILE A 68 -19.54 -1.63 -6.20
CA ILE A 68 -18.53 -0.72 -6.77
C ILE A 68 -17.75 -0.09 -5.62
N ASN A 69 -16.52 -0.57 -5.38
CA ASN A 69 -15.64 -0.02 -4.35
C ASN A 69 -14.84 1.18 -4.87
N LEU A 70 -15.25 2.39 -4.48
CA LEU A 70 -14.53 3.64 -4.75
C LEU A 70 -13.62 4.09 -3.59
N ASN A 71 -13.42 3.25 -2.57
CA ASN A 71 -12.66 3.59 -1.36
C ASN A 71 -11.41 2.70 -1.17
N ASN A 72 -10.77 2.27 -2.26
CA ASN A 72 -9.51 1.51 -2.20
C ASN A 72 -8.39 2.30 -1.49
N GLY A 73 -8.47 3.64 -1.50
CA GLY A 73 -7.55 4.51 -0.74
C GLY A 73 -7.68 4.37 0.78
N GLY A 74 -8.85 3.99 1.29
CA GLY A 74 -9.05 3.66 2.70
C GLY A 74 -8.61 2.25 3.04
N VAL A 75 -9.15 1.26 2.32
CA VAL A 75 -8.80 -0.17 2.47
C VAL A 75 -8.92 -0.87 1.13
N SER A 76 -7.87 -1.60 0.75
CA SER A 76 -7.83 -2.39 -0.49
C SER A 76 -7.74 -3.88 -0.21
N PRO A 77 -8.42 -4.74 -1.01
CA PRO A 77 -8.22 -6.17 -0.94
C PRO A 77 -6.81 -6.55 -1.43
N ALA A 78 -6.16 -7.50 -0.77
CA ALA A 78 -4.96 -8.10 -1.31
C ALA A 78 -5.31 -8.93 -2.56
N PRO A 79 -4.46 -8.99 -3.61
CA PRO A 79 -4.66 -9.91 -4.73
C PRO A 79 -4.71 -11.37 -4.26
N THR A 80 -5.42 -12.24 -4.98
CA THR A 80 -5.61 -13.66 -4.65
C THR A 80 -4.30 -14.36 -4.35
N VAL A 81 -3.23 -14.08 -5.12
CA VAL A 81 -1.90 -14.68 -4.90
C VAL A 81 -1.30 -14.38 -3.53
N VAL A 82 -1.56 -13.18 -3.00
CA VAL A 82 -1.08 -12.76 -1.68
C VAL A 82 -1.92 -13.44 -0.60
N GLN A 83 -3.24 -13.51 -0.79
CA GLN A 83 -4.13 -14.22 0.12
C GLN A 83 -3.76 -15.70 0.25
N GLU A 84 -3.52 -16.37 -0.89
CA GLU A 84 -3.11 -17.78 -0.90
C GLU A 84 -1.72 -18.00 -0.31
N ALA A 85 -0.78 -17.07 -0.53
CA ALA A 85 0.53 -17.12 0.13
C ALA A 85 0.38 -17.00 1.65
N LEU A 86 -0.45 -16.07 2.13
CA LEU A 86 -0.70 -15.90 3.56
C LEU A 86 -1.28 -17.18 4.19
N LYS A 87 -2.32 -17.77 3.59
CA LYS A 87 -2.92 -19.03 4.07
C LYS A 87 -1.90 -20.15 4.17
N ARG A 88 -1.10 -20.37 3.12
CA ARG A 88 -0.03 -21.39 3.13
C ARG A 88 0.99 -21.18 4.24
N HIS A 89 1.43 -19.94 4.48
CA HIS A 89 2.41 -19.67 5.55
C HIS A 89 1.79 -19.79 6.94
N LEU A 90 0.50 -19.45 7.09
CA LEU A 90 -0.24 -19.67 8.32
C LEU A 90 -0.34 -21.16 8.64
N ASP A 91 -0.79 -21.98 7.68
CA ASP A 91 -0.88 -23.43 7.84
C ASP A 91 0.49 -24.03 8.16
N PHE A 92 1.53 -23.63 7.41
CA PHE A 92 2.90 -24.10 7.63
C PHE A 92 3.43 -23.73 9.03
N SER A 93 3.16 -22.52 9.52
CA SER A 93 3.56 -22.10 10.86
C SER A 93 2.96 -22.98 11.96
N ASN A 94 1.78 -23.56 11.72
CA ASN A 94 1.08 -24.41 12.68
C ASN A 94 1.48 -25.90 12.63
N THR A 95 2.31 -26.31 11.68
CA THR A 95 2.75 -27.72 11.56
C THR A 95 3.73 -28.14 12.67
N SER A 96 4.71 -27.29 12.97
CA SER A 96 5.75 -27.53 13.99
C SER A 96 6.29 -26.17 14.45
N PRO A 97 5.55 -25.41 15.27
CA PRO A 97 5.74 -23.96 15.40
C PRO A 97 7.16 -23.51 15.73
N ALA A 98 7.82 -24.12 16.71
CA ALA A 98 9.19 -23.74 17.08
C ALA A 98 10.21 -24.00 15.95
N TYR A 99 10.04 -25.10 15.21
CA TYR A 99 10.90 -25.42 14.09
C TYR A 99 10.58 -24.53 12.88
N SER A 100 9.32 -24.52 12.44
CA SER A 100 8.87 -23.79 11.26
C SER A 100 9.07 -22.29 11.40
N MET A 101 8.74 -21.69 12.54
CA MET A 101 8.92 -20.24 12.74
C MET A 101 10.41 -19.88 12.85
N TRP A 102 11.14 -20.47 13.79
CA TRP A 102 12.50 -20.01 14.10
C TRP A 102 13.56 -20.48 13.10
N ARG A 103 13.44 -21.72 12.57
CA ARG A 103 14.45 -22.26 11.65
C ARG A 103 14.19 -21.95 10.20
N ILE A 104 12.94 -21.70 9.81
CA ILE A 104 12.56 -21.57 8.40
C ILE A 104 12.02 -20.17 8.10
N LEU A 105 10.93 -19.74 8.75
CA LEU A 105 10.24 -18.49 8.40
C LEU A 105 11.03 -17.24 8.82
N GLU A 106 11.63 -17.23 10.01
CA GLU A 106 12.42 -16.11 10.49
C GLU A 106 13.60 -15.78 9.56
N PRO A 107 14.45 -16.73 9.12
CA PRO A 107 15.47 -16.44 8.12
C PRO A 107 14.92 -16.00 6.76
N GLN A 108 13.75 -16.51 6.36
CA GLN A 108 13.13 -16.17 5.07
C GLN A 108 12.71 -14.69 4.96
N LYS A 109 12.50 -14.00 6.08
CA LYS A 109 12.21 -12.55 6.08
C LYS A 109 13.29 -11.74 5.34
N GLU A 110 14.55 -12.19 5.37
CA GLU A 110 15.66 -11.51 4.71
C GLU A 110 15.57 -11.59 3.17
N THR A 111 14.90 -12.62 2.64
CA THR A 111 14.60 -12.67 1.20
C THR A 111 13.57 -11.61 0.82
N VAL A 112 12.59 -11.36 1.70
CA VAL A 112 11.61 -10.27 1.52
C VAL A 112 12.33 -8.92 1.59
N ARG A 113 13.17 -8.71 2.60
CA ARG A 113 13.98 -7.48 2.76
C ARG A 113 14.82 -7.18 1.51
N LYS A 114 15.55 -8.18 0.99
CA LYS A 114 16.33 -8.06 -0.26
C LYS A 114 15.49 -7.68 -1.47
N ARG A 115 14.24 -8.19 -1.57
CA ARG A 115 13.33 -7.84 -2.67
C ARG A 115 12.82 -6.40 -2.54
N MET A 116 12.49 -5.98 -1.32
CA MET A 116 12.04 -4.61 -1.03
C MET A 116 13.17 -3.58 -1.28
N ALA A 117 14.39 -3.89 -0.84
CA ALA A 117 15.57 -3.05 -1.07
C ALA A 117 15.82 -2.82 -2.57
N ARG A 118 15.75 -3.89 -3.39
CA ARG A 118 15.83 -3.75 -4.85
C ARG A 118 14.68 -2.94 -5.47
N PHE A 119 13.47 -3.04 -4.91
CA PHE A 119 12.32 -2.27 -5.41
C PHE A 119 12.47 -0.77 -5.14
N PHE A 120 12.98 -0.42 -3.96
CA PHE A 120 13.23 0.98 -3.57
C PHE A 120 14.61 1.51 -3.97
N ASN A 121 15.44 0.67 -4.59
CA ASN A 121 16.81 1.00 -4.98
C ASN A 121 17.67 1.51 -3.80
N CYS A 122 17.64 0.78 -2.69
CA CYS A 122 18.40 1.06 -1.47
C CYS A 122 19.10 -0.21 -0.94
N ASP A 123 19.93 -0.06 0.08
CA ASP A 123 20.58 -1.19 0.76
C ASP A 123 19.56 -1.98 1.61
N THR A 124 19.85 -3.27 1.85
CA THR A 124 19.01 -4.09 2.73
C THR A 124 18.96 -3.57 4.16
N GLU A 125 20.04 -2.98 4.65
CA GLU A 125 20.12 -2.41 6.00
C GLU A 125 19.29 -1.11 6.14
N GLU A 126 18.83 -0.54 5.03
CA GLU A 126 17.93 0.64 5.03
C GLU A 126 16.43 0.26 5.07
N ILE A 127 16.10 -1.04 5.04
CA ILE A 127 14.72 -1.52 5.07
C ILE A 127 14.39 -2.10 6.44
N ALA A 128 13.44 -1.50 7.16
CA ALA A 128 12.79 -2.11 8.32
C ALA A 128 11.42 -2.71 7.94
N LEU A 129 11.14 -3.95 8.35
CA LEU A 129 9.85 -4.61 8.14
C LEU A 129 8.98 -4.45 9.39
N THR A 130 7.87 -3.72 9.28
CA THR A 130 6.90 -3.47 10.35
C THR A 130 5.51 -3.97 9.97
N ARG A 131 4.56 -4.00 10.91
CA ARG A 131 3.20 -4.51 10.66
C ARG A 131 2.37 -3.58 9.80
N ASN A 132 2.60 -2.27 9.87
CA ASN A 132 1.87 -1.26 9.11
C ASN A 132 2.59 0.11 9.14
N ALA A 133 2.11 1.05 8.31
CA ALA A 133 2.64 2.40 8.21
C ALA A 133 2.60 3.18 9.54
N SER A 134 1.56 2.97 10.36
CA SER A 134 1.43 3.66 11.64
C SER A 134 2.50 3.23 12.63
N GLU A 135 2.72 1.92 12.77
CA GLU A 135 3.81 1.39 13.57
C GLU A 135 5.17 1.86 13.05
N GLY A 136 5.41 1.78 11.73
CA GLY A 136 6.66 2.22 11.13
C GLY A 136 6.99 3.67 11.45
N LEU A 137 6.04 4.58 11.25
CA LEU A 137 6.24 5.98 11.57
C LEU A 137 6.28 6.24 13.08
N GLN A 138 5.56 5.49 13.91
CA GLN A 138 5.63 5.64 15.36
C GLN A 138 6.95 5.16 15.95
N ILE A 139 7.60 4.16 15.36
CA ILE A 139 8.97 3.77 15.71
C ILE A 139 9.91 4.96 15.50
N CYS A 140 9.83 5.65 14.35
CA CYS A 140 10.64 6.84 14.11
C CYS A 140 10.28 7.98 15.08
N GLN A 141 8.99 8.34 15.17
CA GLN A 141 8.53 9.46 16.00
C GLN A 141 8.87 9.31 17.48
N ASN A 142 8.89 8.08 18.02
CA ASN A 142 9.28 7.84 19.41
C ASN A 142 10.76 7.50 19.57
N GLY A 143 11.45 7.13 18.50
CA GLY A 143 12.87 6.75 18.52
C GLY A 143 13.83 7.92 18.32
N PHE A 144 13.35 9.07 17.84
CA PHE A 144 14.17 10.29 17.79
C PHE A 144 14.28 10.93 19.17
N ASP A 145 15.53 11.07 19.62
CA ASP A 145 15.92 11.80 20.83
C ASP A 145 15.67 13.30 20.63
N LEU A 146 14.54 13.79 21.12
CA LEU A 146 14.17 15.20 21.12
C LEU A 146 14.08 15.68 22.56
N GLU A 147 14.55 16.90 22.79
CA GLU A 147 14.54 17.53 24.11
C GLU A 147 13.38 18.53 24.25
N ALA A 148 13.07 18.90 25.49
CA ALA A 148 12.06 19.91 25.77
C ALA A 148 12.38 21.23 25.02
N GLY A 149 11.40 21.74 24.28
CA GLY A 149 11.55 22.93 23.45
C GLY A 149 12.05 22.68 22.02
N ASP A 150 12.46 21.46 21.65
CA ASP A 150 12.72 21.11 20.25
C ASP A 150 11.44 21.16 19.43
N GLU A 151 11.55 21.62 18.19
CA GLU A 151 10.41 21.80 17.30
C GLU A 151 10.29 20.66 16.27
N VAL A 152 9.09 20.10 16.20
CA VAL A 152 8.64 19.22 15.12
C VAL A 152 7.76 20.02 14.19
N LEU A 153 8.18 20.19 12.95
CA LEU A 153 7.42 20.91 11.92
C LEU A 153 6.60 19.93 11.08
N THR A 154 5.30 20.18 10.94
CA THR A 154 4.41 19.41 10.06
C THR A 154 3.28 20.28 9.53
N THR A 155 2.28 19.68 8.89
CA THR A 155 1.14 20.38 8.30
C THR A 155 -0.15 20.01 9.03
N THR A 156 -1.17 20.86 8.96
CA THR A 156 -2.50 20.55 9.53
C THR A 156 -3.23 19.44 8.77
N GLN A 157 -2.66 18.94 7.67
CA GLN A 157 -3.24 17.95 6.77
C GLN A 157 -2.45 16.63 6.78
N ASP A 158 -1.45 16.52 7.66
CA ASP A 158 -0.77 15.24 7.87
C ASP A 158 -1.73 14.20 8.45
N TYR A 159 -1.34 12.93 8.39
CA TYR A 159 -2.21 11.84 8.84
C TYR A 159 -2.47 11.96 10.34
N GLY A 160 -3.74 11.99 10.74
CA GLY A 160 -4.14 12.33 12.11
C GLY A 160 -3.52 11.47 13.21
N ARG A 161 -3.15 10.22 12.91
CA ARG A 161 -2.43 9.35 13.86
C ARG A 161 -0.99 9.83 14.13
N MET A 162 -0.33 10.41 13.13
CA MET A 162 1.03 10.96 13.28
C MET A 162 0.99 12.24 14.11
N ILE A 163 0.06 13.15 13.77
CA ILE A 163 -0.22 14.34 14.58
C ILE A 163 -0.51 13.97 16.04
N SER A 164 -1.36 12.97 16.27
CA SER A 164 -1.71 12.54 17.63
C SER A 164 -0.51 11.98 18.40
N THR A 165 0.44 11.33 17.72
CA THR A 165 1.67 10.81 18.34
C THR A 165 2.56 11.95 18.80
N PHE A 166 2.78 12.97 17.96
CA PHE A 166 3.55 14.15 18.38
C PHE A 166 2.87 14.98 19.46
N LYS A 167 1.53 15.11 19.45
CA LYS A 167 0.80 15.72 20.57
C LYS A 167 1.04 15.02 21.90
N GLN A 168 1.11 13.69 21.90
CA GLN A 168 1.47 12.94 23.11
C GLN A 168 2.90 13.26 23.55
N ARG A 169 3.85 13.38 22.61
CA ARG A 169 5.22 13.80 22.91
C ARG A 169 5.31 15.24 23.38
N GLU A 170 4.51 16.17 22.88
CA GLU A 170 4.44 17.55 23.42
C GLU A 170 4.06 17.51 24.91
N CYS A 171 3.04 16.73 25.27
CA CYS A 171 2.61 16.59 26.67
C CYS A 171 3.64 15.87 27.56
N ARG A 172 4.32 14.85 27.04
CA ARG A 172 5.20 13.97 27.82
C ARG A 172 6.64 14.46 27.89
N ASP A 173 7.16 14.91 26.77
CA ASP A 173 8.58 15.20 26.55
C ASP A 173 8.84 16.73 26.48
N GLY A 174 7.79 17.55 26.39
CA GLY A 174 7.90 19.01 26.33
C GLY A 174 8.39 19.56 24.99
N ILE A 175 8.38 18.74 23.93
CA ILE A 175 8.64 19.21 22.55
C ILE A 175 7.53 20.16 22.09
N VAL A 176 7.75 20.85 20.97
CA VAL A 176 6.79 21.78 20.36
C VAL A 176 6.44 21.32 18.96
N MET A 177 5.16 21.03 18.70
CA MET A 177 4.69 20.69 17.36
C MET A 177 4.19 21.95 16.64
N LYS A 178 4.93 22.38 15.63
CA LYS A 178 4.52 23.47 14.73
C LYS A 178 3.78 22.93 13.53
N GLN A 179 2.62 23.53 13.26
CA GLN A 179 1.79 23.18 12.12
C GLN A 179 1.46 24.41 11.29
N PHE A 180 1.46 24.25 9.97
CA PHE A 180 0.92 25.23 9.04
C PHE A 180 -0.05 24.57 8.04
N LYS A 181 -0.88 25.39 7.39
CA LYS A 181 -1.85 24.92 6.40
C LYS A 181 -1.20 24.89 5.01
N ILE A 182 -1.43 23.80 4.29
CA ILE A 182 -1.20 23.73 2.84
C ILE A 182 -2.44 24.31 2.11
N PRO A 183 -2.27 25.13 1.06
CA PRO A 183 -3.38 25.57 0.21
C PRO A 183 -4.12 24.40 -0.43
N VAL A 184 -5.44 24.53 -0.59
CA VAL A 184 -6.28 23.52 -1.24
C VAL A 184 -7.09 24.20 -2.35
N PRO A 185 -6.85 23.90 -3.64
CA PRO A 185 -5.91 22.90 -4.16
C PRO A 185 -4.44 23.34 -4.04
N ALA A 186 -3.53 22.37 -3.88
CA ALA A 186 -2.09 22.60 -3.80
C ALA A 186 -1.46 22.57 -5.21
N GLU A 187 -1.71 23.62 -6.01
CA GLU A 187 -1.31 23.64 -7.43
C GLU A 187 0.09 24.23 -7.69
N ASN A 188 0.74 24.78 -6.66
CA ASN A 188 2.03 25.47 -6.78
C ASN A 188 3.09 24.83 -5.87
N GLU A 189 3.97 24.02 -6.45
CA GLU A 189 5.06 23.34 -5.74
C GLU A 189 5.99 24.33 -5.01
N ASN A 190 6.31 25.47 -5.63
CA ASN A 190 7.17 26.50 -5.03
C ASN A 190 6.53 27.13 -3.80
N GLU A 191 5.19 27.25 -3.78
CA GLU A 191 4.47 27.73 -2.60
C GLU A 191 4.59 26.74 -1.44
N ILE A 192 4.49 25.43 -1.71
CA ILE A 192 4.65 24.40 -0.67
C ILE A 192 6.04 24.45 -0.06
N VAL A 193 7.08 24.51 -0.90
CA VAL A 193 8.48 24.62 -0.46
C VAL A 193 8.67 25.89 0.39
N ARG A 194 8.19 27.04 -0.09
CA ARG A 194 8.27 28.32 0.63
C ARG A 194 7.56 28.27 1.98
N LEU A 195 6.43 27.56 2.07
CA LEU A 195 5.70 27.41 3.34
C LEU A 195 6.49 26.58 4.35
N PHE A 196 7.13 25.49 3.94
CA PHE A 196 8.04 24.76 4.83
C PHE A 196 9.22 25.65 5.25
N GLU A 197 9.92 26.26 4.29
CA GLU A 197 11.09 27.13 4.54
C GLU A 197 10.77 28.25 5.55
N LYS A 198 9.65 28.95 5.36
CA LYS A 198 9.19 30.03 6.25
C LYS A 198 8.94 29.57 7.70
N ASN A 199 8.57 28.31 7.90
CA ASN A 199 8.23 27.78 9.22
C ASN A 199 9.38 27.02 9.90
N ILE A 200 10.50 26.77 9.20
CA ILE A 200 11.71 26.25 9.81
C ILE A 200 12.32 27.32 10.72
N THR A 201 12.70 26.93 11.93
CA THR A 201 13.40 27.79 12.88
C THR A 201 14.69 27.13 13.37
N PRO A 202 15.57 27.85 14.10
CA PRO A 202 16.75 27.24 14.72
C PRO A 202 16.44 26.09 15.70
N LYS A 203 15.20 25.97 16.17
CA LYS A 203 14.74 24.89 17.05
C LYS A 203 14.14 23.70 16.29
N THR A 204 13.92 23.80 14.99
CA THR A 204 13.37 22.69 14.20
C THR A 204 14.37 21.54 14.12
N LYS A 205 14.02 20.40 14.72
CA LYS A 205 14.84 19.18 14.70
C LYS A 205 14.28 18.09 13.81
N LEU A 206 12.98 18.14 13.51
CA LEU A 206 12.30 17.14 12.71
C LEU A 206 11.23 17.79 11.83
N ILE A 207 11.11 17.31 10.59
CA ILE A 207 10.04 17.66 9.66
C ILE A 207 9.26 16.39 9.33
N LEU A 208 7.95 16.39 9.56
CA LEU A 208 7.03 15.35 9.11
C LEU A 208 6.22 15.90 7.93
N MET A 209 6.29 15.19 6.79
CA MET A 209 5.63 15.56 5.55
C MET A 209 5.00 14.33 4.89
N CYS A 210 3.72 14.41 4.54
CA CYS A 210 3.05 13.45 3.67
C CYS A 210 3.52 13.61 2.22
N HIS A 211 3.86 12.50 1.55
CA HIS A 211 4.09 12.48 0.11
C HIS A 211 2.78 12.71 -0.69
N MET A 212 1.67 12.13 -0.22
CA MET A 212 0.33 12.32 -0.76
C MET A 212 -0.62 12.57 0.41
N ILE A 213 -1.41 13.64 0.36
CA ILE A 213 -2.36 13.97 1.42
C ILE A 213 -3.66 13.21 1.15
N ASN A 214 -3.99 12.24 2.00
CA ASN A 214 -5.10 11.30 1.74
C ASN A 214 -6.48 11.96 1.68
N ILE A 215 -6.64 13.19 2.20
CA ILE A 215 -7.92 13.91 2.23
C ILE A 215 -8.09 14.91 1.08
N THR A 216 -7.00 15.37 0.45
CA THR A 216 -7.04 16.36 -0.64
C THR A 216 -6.54 15.82 -1.98
N GLY A 217 -5.91 14.64 -1.99
CA GLY A 217 -5.15 14.14 -3.14
C GLY A 217 -3.77 14.78 -3.22
#